data_AF-A0A1Z5RP49-F1
#
_entry.id   AF-A0A1Z5RP49-F1
#
_cell.length_a   1.000
_cell.length_b   1.000
_cell.length_c   1.000
_cell.angle_alpha   90.00
_cell.angle_beta   90.00
_cell.angle_gamma   90.00
#
_symmetry.space_group_name_H-M   'P 1'
#
loop_
_entity.id
_entity.type
_entity.pdbx_description
1 polymer ?
#
loop_
_entity_poly.entity_id
_entity_poly.type
_entity_poly.pdbx_seq_one_letter_code
_entity_poly.pdbx_strand_id
1 'polypeptide(L)'
;MQKMACPNLLKAAVLSTMTLLAVPLEASAEMCQPPNSFANMPIFIAVALIGAAVGGLLARQRKAELKRLNNQLRQINAALRRQAQIESFAPGLTYAPVRRTNETDVIVDPRKQQLVTNLRNGKNYMRNQDLHKAIVEFRTALELAESIGDRFEEKKAARGLVGPFVIETRREPDDKNGERGIER
;
A
#
# COMPACT_ATOMS: atom_id res chain seq x y z
N MET A 1 18.02 -43.77 20.78
CA MET A 1 17.58 -43.33 22.11
C MET A 1 16.73 -42.07 21.97
N GLN A 2 15.43 -42.20 22.20
CA GLN A 2 14.42 -41.16 21.96
C GLN A 2 14.27 -40.33 23.25
N LYS A 3 14.62 -39.04 23.22
CA LYS A 3 14.49 -38.15 24.38
C LYS A 3 13.00 -37.81 24.56
N MET A 4 12.35 -38.46 25.53
CA MET A 4 11.02 -38.07 26.01
C MET A 4 11.11 -36.69 26.65
N ALA A 5 10.69 -35.65 25.93
CA ALA A 5 10.35 -34.38 26.55
C ALA A 5 9.05 -34.61 27.33
N CYS A 6 9.14 -34.64 28.66
CA CYS A 6 8.00 -34.82 29.55
C CYS A 6 6.93 -33.74 29.25
N PRO A 7 5.69 -34.12 28.87
CA PRO A 7 4.63 -33.17 28.51
C PRO A 7 4.24 -32.26 29.68
N ASN A 8 4.52 -32.69 30.91
CA ASN A 8 4.27 -31.91 32.13
C ASN A 8 5.19 -30.69 32.26
N LEU A 9 6.43 -30.77 31.75
CA LEU A 9 7.40 -29.67 31.83
C LEU A 9 7.07 -28.58 30.80
N LEU A 10 6.60 -28.97 29.62
CA LEU A 10 6.17 -28.05 28.57
C LEU A 10 4.86 -27.33 28.97
N LYS A 11 3.91 -28.05 29.58
CA LYS A 11 2.71 -27.45 30.18
C LYS A 11 3.06 -26.49 31.31
N ALA A 12 3.99 -26.86 32.21
CA ALA A 12 4.44 -25.99 33.28
C ALA A 12 5.14 -24.72 32.75
N ALA A 13 5.97 -24.84 31.70
CA ALA A 13 6.64 -23.70 31.08
C ALA A 13 5.64 -22.74 30.40
N VAL A 14 4.64 -23.27 29.70
CA VAL A 14 3.57 -22.45 29.09
C VAL A 14 2.70 -21.79 30.17
N LEU A 15 2.37 -22.51 31.26
CA LEU A 15 1.59 -21.95 32.35
C LEU A 15 2.35 -20.83 33.06
N SER A 16 3.66 -21.00 33.29
CA SER A 16 4.50 -19.97 33.93
C SER A 16 4.60 -18.69 33.09
N THR A 17 4.73 -18.83 31.76
CA THR A 17 4.80 -17.69 30.84
C THR A 17 3.46 -16.97 30.71
N MET A 18 2.34 -17.70 30.78
CA MET A 18 1.00 -17.09 30.82
C MET A 18 0.70 -16.40 32.15
N THR A 19 1.21 -16.92 33.28
CA THR A 19 1.02 -16.33 34.61
C THR A 19 1.76 -14.98 34.72
N LEU A 20 2.92 -14.84 34.05
CA LEU A 20 3.64 -13.57 33.93
C LEU A 20 2.91 -12.53 33.07
N LEU A 21 2.08 -12.95 32.12
CA LEU A 21 1.23 -12.05 31.31
C LEU A 21 -0.07 -11.63 32.02
N ALA A 22 -0.51 -12.37 33.04
CA ALA A 22 -1.80 -12.18 33.71
C ALA A 22 -1.74 -11.25 34.93
N VAL A 23 -0.55 -10.81 35.36
CA VAL A 23 -0.42 -9.78 36.40
C VAL A 23 -0.70 -8.42 35.76
N PRO A 24 -1.66 -7.62 36.27
CA PRO A 24 -1.98 -6.33 35.70
C PRO A 24 -0.77 -5.42 35.85
N LEU A 25 -0.40 -4.79 34.73
CA LEU A 25 0.57 -3.71 34.59
C LEU A 25 0.04 -2.46 35.33
N GLU A 26 -0.05 -2.55 36.66
CA GLU A 26 -0.33 -1.40 37.52
C GLU A 26 0.88 -0.48 37.49
N ALA A 27 0.66 0.68 36.88
CA ALA A 27 1.37 1.94 37.04
C ALA A 27 2.75 1.88 37.74
N SER A 28 3.82 1.95 36.95
CA SER A 28 5.07 2.56 37.40
C SER A 28 5.46 3.65 36.42
N ALA A 29 4.71 4.75 36.49
CA ALA A 29 5.05 6.02 35.88
C ALA A 29 5.44 6.99 37.01
N GLU A 30 6.57 6.77 37.69
CA GLU A 30 7.32 7.89 38.27
C GLU A 30 8.77 7.56 38.62
N MET A 31 9.62 8.59 38.44
CA MET A 31 11.02 8.75 38.81
C MET A 31 12.10 8.23 37.85
N CYS A 32 12.46 9.14 36.96
CA CYS A 32 13.81 9.37 36.47
C CYS A 32 14.79 9.52 37.66
N GLN A 33 15.45 8.44 38.08
CA GLN A 33 16.72 8.43 38.81
C GLN A 33 17.44 7.12 38.42
N PRO A 34 18.76 7.11 38.15
CA PRO A 34 19.42 5.94 37.59
C PRO A 34 20.10 5.08 38.68
N PRO A 35 19.53 3.93 39.08
CA PRO A 35 20.32 2.87 39.67
C PRO A 35 20.72 1.89 38.57
N ASN A 36 22.02 1.77 38.34
CA ASN A 36 22.67 0.64 37.65
C ASN A 36 22.37 0.56 36.13
N SER A 37 22.84 1.55 35.37
CA SER A 37 22.79 1.62 33.89
C SER A 37 23.30 0.35 33.17
N PHE A 38 24.13 -0.48 33.81
CA PHE A 38 24.70 -1.69 33.23
C PHE A 38 23.72 -2.87 33.05
N ALA A 39 22.66 -2.98 33.87
CA ALA A 39 21.78 -4.16 33.85
C ALA A 39 20.48 -3.95 33.04
N ASN A 40 19.99 -2.72 32.92
CA ASN A 40 18.74 -2.42 32.20
C ASN A 40 18.94 -2.41 30.67
N MET A 41 20.07 -1.91 30.19
CA MET A 41 20.37 -1.88 28.75
C MET A 41 20.35 -3.27 28.06
N PRO A 42 20.98 -4.35 28.60
CA PRO A 42 20.95 -5.67 27.98
C PRO A 42 19.57 -6.35 27.98
N ILE A 43 18.70 -6.04 28.95
CA ILE A 43 17.34 -6.61 28.99
C ILE A 43 16.50 -6.09 27.83
N PHE A 44 16.55 -4.79 27.54
CA PHE A 44 15.86 -4.21 26.37
C PHE A 44 16.40 -4.78 25.06
N ILE A 45 17.71 -5.01 24.97
CA ILE A 45 18.33 -5.66 23.80
C ILE A 45 17.80 -7.09 23.63
N ALA A 46 17.69 -7.87 24.71
CA ALA A 46 17.15 -9.22 24.65
C ALA A 46 15.70 -9.25 24.15
N VAL A 47 14.83 -8.39 24.70
CA VAL A 47 13.43 -8.26 24.27
C VAL A 47 13.35 -7.81 22.80
N ALA A 48 14.17 -6.83 22.40
CA ALA A 48 14.22 -6.36 21.02
C ALA A 48 14.69 -7.44 20.04
N LEU A 49 15.70 -8.25 20.41
CA LEU A 49 16.18 -9.36 19.60
C LEU A 49 15.15 -10.47 19.44
N ILE A 50 14.41 -10.81 20.50
CA ILE A 50 13.31 -11.77 20.44
C ILE A 50 12.19 -11.24 19.53
N GLY A 51 11.79 -9.98 19.71
CA GLY A 51 10.77 -9.34 18.88
C GLY A 51 11.18 -9.26 17.41
N ALA A 52 12.43 -8.92 17.12
CA ALA A 52 12.98 -8.87 15.76
C ALA A 52 13.09 -10.26 15.12
N ALA A 53 13.50 -11.28 15.89
CA ALA A 53 13.59 -12.66 15.39
C ALA A 53 12.21 -13.23 15.06
N VAL A 54 11.26 -13.14 15.99
CA VAL A 54 9.89 -13.66 15.82
C VAL A 54 9.13 -12.84 14.76
N GLY A 55 9.19 -11.51 14.83
CA GLY A 55 8.56 -10.63 13.85
C GLY A 55 9.16 -10.76 12.45
N GLY A 56 10.48 -10.91 12.36
CA GLY A 56 11.19 -11.14 11.10
C GLY A 56 10.86 -12.48 10.46
N LEU A 57 10.76 -13.56 11.24
CA LEU A 57 10.40 -14.89 10.74
C LEU A 57 8.94 -14.93 10.27
N LEU A 58 8.01 -14.39 11.06
CA LEU A 58 6.59 -14.34 10.71
C LEU A 58 6.35 -13.48 9.46
N ALA A 59 7.04 -12.34 9.33
CA ALA A 59 6.95 -11.50 8.14
C ALA A 59 7.42 -12.22 6.87
N ARG A 60 8.48 -13.06 6.97
CA ARG A 60 8.96 -13.88 5.85
C ARG A 60 7.98 -14.99 5.48
N GLN A 61 7.38 -15.64 6.46
CA GLN A 61 6.34 -16.66 6.22
C GLN A 61 5.14 -16.06 5.51
N ARG A 62 4.58 -14.95 6.03
CA ARG A 62 3.47 -14.24 5.39
C ARG A 62 3.79 -13.78 3.98
N LYS A 63 5.01 -13.28 3.74
CA LYS A 63 5.45 -12.88 2.40
C LYS A 63 5.49 -14.07 1.42
N ALA A 64 5.95 -15.24 1.87
CA ALA A 64 5.98 -16.45 1.05
C ALA A 64 4.57 -16.95 0.72
N GLU A 65 3.68 -16.97 1.71
CA GLU A 65 2.27 -17.33 1.53
C GLU A 65 1.56 -16.38 0.56
N LEU A 66 1.71 -15.07 0.74
CA LEU A 66 1.16 -14.06 -0.16
C LEU A 66 1.67 -14.23 -1.59
N LYS A 67 2.97 -14.52 -1.75
CA LYS A 67 3.54 -14.78 -3.09
C LYS A 67 2.94 -16.03 -3.72
N ARG A 68 2.71 -17.09 -2.93
CA ARG A 68 2.05 -18.31 -3.41
C ARG A 68 0.60 -18.04 -3.83
N LEU A 69 -0.18 -17.38 -2.97
CA LEU A 69 -1.58 -17.04 -3.24
C LEU A 69 -1.71 -16.13 -4.47
N ASN A 70 -0.84 -15.13 -4.62
CA ASN A 70 -0.84 -14.26 -5.80
C ASN A 70 -0.53 -15.04 -7.08
N ASN A 71 0.47 -15.94 -7.04
CA ASN A 71 0.77 -16.81 -8.18
C ASN A 71 -0.41 -17.71 -8.55
N GLN A 72 -1.12 -18.28 -7.57
CA GLN A 72 -2.32 -19.07 -7.80
C GLN A 72 -3.43 -18.23 -8.43
N LEU A 73 -3.68 -17.03 -7.91
CA LEU A 73 -4.67 -16.11 -8.47
C LEU A 73 -4.34 -15.73 -9.92
N ARG A 74 -3.07 -15.49 -10.22
CA ARG A 74 -2.61 -15.21 -11.59
C ARG A 74 -2.85 -16.39 -12.53
N GLN A 75 -2.60 -17.62 -12.06
CA GLN A 75 -2.89 -18.83 -12.82
C GLN A 75 -4.40 -19.01 -13.06
N ILE A 76 -5.23 -18.80 -12.04
CA ILE A 76 -6.69 -18.87 -12.13
C ILE A 76 -7.22 -17.81 -13.11
N ASN A 77 -6.77 -16.56 -12.99
CA ASN A 77 -7.17 -15.49 -13.91
C ASN A 77 -6.74 -15.79 -15.36
N ALA A 78 -5.59 -16.42 -15.57
CA ALA A 78 -5.15 -16.85 -16.90
C ALA A 78 -6.00 -18.02 -17.43
N ALA A 79 -6.33 -19.00 -16.58
CA ALA A 79 -7.19 -20.12 -16.93
C ALA A 79 -8.62 -19.67 -17.25
N LEU A 80 -9.21 -18.79 -16.44
CA LEU A 80 -10.54 -18.20 -16.68
C LEU A 80 -10.57 -17.39 -17.98
N ARG A 81 -9.52 -16.62 -18.30
CA ARG A 81 -9.44 -15.90 -19.59
C ARG A 81 -9.37 -16.87 -20.78
N ARG A 82 -8.66 -18.00 -20.65
CA ARG A 82 -8.64 -19.06 -21.68
C ARG A 82 -9.99 -19.76 -21.78
N GLN A 83 -10.64 -20.03 -20.66
CA GLN A 83 -11.96 -20.63 -20.62
C GLN A 83 -12.98 -19.71 -21.31
N ALA A 84 -13.00 -18.42 -20.99
CA ALA A 84 -13.84 -17.44 -21.67
C ALA A 84 -13.53 -17.31 -23.17
N GLN A 85 -12.28 -17.51 -23.59
CA GLN A 85 -11.91 -17.56 -25.01
C GLN A 85 -12.40 -18.85 -25.70
N ILE A 86 -12.46 -19.99 -25.00
CA ILE A 86 -12.94 -21.27 -25.56
C ILE A 86 -14.48 -21.32 -25.55
N GLU A 87 -15.14 -20.79 -24.52
CA GLU A 87 -16.60 -20.70 -24.44
C GLU A 87 -17.17 -19.64 -25.39
N SER A 88 -16.36 -18.68 -25.84
CA SER A 88 -16.72 -17.73 -26.90
C SER A 88 -16.44 -18.24 -28.32
N PHE A 89 -15.88 -19.45 -28.48
CA PHE A 89 -15.94 -20.18 -29.76
C PHE A 89 -17.33 -20.78 -29.96
N ALA A 90 -18.34 -19.91 -30.08
CA ALA A 90 -19.58 -20.27 -30.76
C ALA A 90 -19.28 -20.27 -32.27
N PRO A 91 -19.38 -21.41 -32.97
CA PRO A 91 -19.14 -21.45 -34.41
C PRO A 91 -20.24 -20.65 -35.10
N GLY A 92 -19.91 -19.46 -35.61
CA GLY A 92 -20.83 -18.62 -36.40
C GLY A 92 -20.86 -17.13 -36.06
N LEU A 93 -20.29 -16.68 -34.93
CA LEU A 93 -20.14 -15.24 -34.64
C LEU A 93 -18.66 -14.86 -34.52
N THR A 94 -18.15 -14.18 -35.54
CA THR A 94 -16.86 -13.48 -35.48
C THR A 94 -16.98 -12.29 -34.53
N TYR A 95 -16.76 -12.50 -33.24
CA TYR A 95 -16.52 -11.38 -32.35
C TYR A 95 -15.09 -10.87 -32.59
N ALA A 96 -14.96 -9.57 -32.85
CA ALA A 96 -13.69 -8.94 -33.17
C ALA A 96 -12.65 -9.23 -32.07
N PRO A 97 -11.36 -9.40 -32.44
CA PRO A 97 -10.32 -9.84 -31.51
C PRO A 97 -10.31 -8.94 -30.28
N VAL A 98 -10.36 -9.57 -29.10
CA VAL A 98 -10.20 -8.91 -27.81
C VAL A 98 -8.90 -8.12 -27.85
N ARG A 99 -8.99 -6.81 -28.12
CA ARG A 99 -7.86 -5.88 -28.02
C ARG A 99 -7.20 -6.13 -26.68
N ARG A 100 -5.87 -6.18 -26.67
CA ARG A 100 -5.03 -6.26 -25.47
C ARG A 100 -5.38 -5.08 -24.55
N THR A 101 -6.41 -5.22 -23.72
CA THR A 101 -6.75 -4.26 -22.69
C THR A 101 -5.77 -4.48 -21.56
N ASN A 102 -4.76 -3.64 -21.57
CA ASN A 102 -3.83 -3.39 -20.48
C ASN A 102 -4.59 -3.20 -19.16
N GLU A 103 -4.53 -4.24 -18.32
CA GLU A 103 -4.57 -4.18 -16.85
C GLU A 103 -5.80 -3.54 -16.20
N THR A 104 -6.96 -3.55 -16.84
CA THR A 104 -8.23 -3.48 -16.09
C THR A 104 -8.60 -4.90 -15.69
N ASP A 105 -7.88 -5.43 -14.71
CA ASP A 105 -8.41 -6.51 -13.87
C ASP A 105 -9.79 -6.09 -13.37
N VAL A 106 -10.70 -7.03 -13.23
CA VAL A 106 -12.08 -6.81 -12.79
C VAL A 106 -12.06 -6.03 -11.47
N ILE A 107 -12.18 -4.69 -11.53
CA ILE A 107 -12.25 -3.86 -10.35
C ILE A 107 -13.69 -4.00 -9.85
N VAL A 108 -13.88 -4.77 -8.79
CA VAL A 108 -15.20 -5.09 -8.20
C VAL A 108 -15.83 -3.85 -7.52
N ASP A 109 -15.03 -2.83 -7.20
CA ASP A 109 -15.48 -1.60 -6.54
C ASP A 109 -15.54 -0.41 -7.52
N PRO A 110 -16.73 0.15 -7.80
CA PRO A 110 -16.90 1.32 -8.67
C PRO A 110 -16.00 2.51 -8.30
N ARG A 111 -15.74 2.73 -7.00
CA ARG A 111 -14.92 3.85 -6.53
C ARG A 111 -13.45 3.66 -6.87
N LYS A 112 -12.94 2.42 -6.71
CA LYS A 112 -11.58 2.07 -7.09
C LYS A 112 -11.37 2.13 -8.61
N GLN A 113 -12.41 1.86 -9.38
CA GLN A 113 -12.37 1.99 -10.84
C GLN A 113 -12.28 3.47 -11.26
N GLN A 114 -13.06 4.35 -10.63
CA GLN A 114 -12.99 5.80 -10.85
C GLN A 114 -11.60 6.33 -10.49
N LEU A 115 -11.04 5.92 -9.35
CA LEU A 115 -9.69 6.29 -8.93
C LEU A 115 -8.63 5.95 -9.99
N VAL A 116 -8.63 4.70 -10.48
CA VAL A 116 -7.67 4.25 -11.52
C VAL A 116 -7.86 5.02 -12.83
N THR A 117 -9.11 5.36 -13.17
CA THR A 117 -9.43 6.14 -14.38
C THR A 117 -8.90 7.56 -14.27
N ASN A 118 -9.12 8.25 -13.14
CA ASN A 118 -8.62 9.61 -12.90
C ASN A 118 -7.09 9.66 -12.91
N LEU A 119 -6.40 8.68 -12.30
CA LEU A 119 -4.94 8.58 -12.35
C LEU A 119 -4.42 8.39 -13.79
N ARG A 120 -5.12 7.61 -14.61
CA ARG A 120 -4.79 7.40 -16.01
C ARG A 120 -5.02 8.67 -16.83
N ASN A 121 -6.13 9.37 -16.61
CA ASN A 121 -6.46 10.63 -17.27
C ASN A 121 -5.46 11.72 -16.90
N GLY A 122 -5.15 11.89 -15.61
CA GLY A 122 -4.12 12.83 -15.14
C GLY A 122 -2.78 12.63 -15.84
N LYS A 123 -2.32 11.37 -15.98
CA LYS A 123 -1.10 11.05 -16.75
C LYS A 123 -1.22 11.41 -18.23
N ASN A 124 -2.37 11.16 -18.85
CA ASN A 124 -2.59 11.49 -20.25
C ASN A 124 -2.60 13.01 -20.48
N TYR A 125 -3.22 13.78 -19.59
CA TYR A 125 -3.20 15.25 -19.67
C TYR A 125 -1.80 15.81 -19.47
N MET A 126 -0.98 15.23 -18.59
CA MET A 126 0.44 15.61 -18.49
C MET A 126 1.20 15.37 -19.81
N ARG A 127 0.91 14.28 -20.53
CA ARG A 127 1.53 14.00 -21.84
C ARG A 127 1.09 14.99 -22.91
N ASN A 128 -0.16 15.45 -22.83
CA ASN A 128 -0.73 16.44 -23.74
C ASN A 128 -0.44 17.89 -23.35
N GLN A 129 0.36 18.12 -22.29
CA GLN A 129 0.69 19.44 -21.72
C GLN A 129 -0.50 20.22 -21.14
N ASP A 130 -1.66 19.59 -20.97
CA ASP A 130 -2.83 20.14 -20.31
C ASP A 130 -2.69 20.06 -18.77
N LEU A 131 -1.78 20.86 -18.21
CA LEU A 131 -1.42 20.79 -16.78
C LEU A 131 -2.61 21.09 -15.85
N HIS A 132 -3.47 22.04 -16.22
CA HIS A 132 -4.65 22.38 -15.42
C HIS A 132 -5.59 21.18 -15.26
N LYS A 133 -5.92 20.49 -16.35
CA LYS A 133 -6.76 19.28 -16.31
C LYS A 133 -6.09 18.14 -15.56
N ALA A 134 -4.77 17.99 -15.73
CA ALA A 134 -4.00 16.99 -14.99
C ALA A 134 -4.09 17.21 -13.47
N ILE A 135 -3.94 18.47 -13.01
CA ILE A 135 -4.04 18.82 -11.59
C ILE A 135 -5.42 18.46 -11.02
N VAL A 136 -6.49 18.80 -11.75
CA VAL A 136 -7.86 18.50 -11.33
C VAL A 136 -8.06 16.98 -11.19
N GLU A 137 -7.65 16.19 -12.18
CA GLU A 137 -7.77 14.73 -12.15
C GLU A 137 -6.93 14.07 -11.03
N PHE A 138 -5.75 14.60 -10.74
CA PHE A 138 -4.94 14.08 -9.64
C PHE A 138 -5.48 14.49 -8.26
N ARG A 139 -6.12 15.65 -8.13
CA ARG A 139 -6.82 16.05 -6.89
C ARG A 139 -8.04 15.18 -6.63
N THR A 140 -8.87 14.94 -7.65
CA THR A 140 -10.03 14.04 -7.51
C THR A 140 -9.60 12.61 -7.22
N ALA A 141 -8.49 12.14 -7.82
CA ALA A 141 -7.89 10.86 -7.48
C ALA A 141 -7.38 10.82 -6.03
N LEU A 142 -6.78 11.90 -5.52
CA LEU A 142 -6.28 11.96 -4.14
C LEU A 142 -7.44 11.86 -3.14
N GLU A 143 -8.49 12.65 -3.33
CA GLU A 143 -9.70 12.64 -2.48
C GLU A 143 -10.37 11.26 -2.48
N LEU A 144 -10.50 10.62 -3.65
CA LEU A 144 -11.03 9.26 -3.75
C LEU A 144 -10.14 8.25 -3.02
N ALA A 145 -8.81 8.35 -3.14
CA ALA A 145 -7.88 7.46 -2.45
C ALA A 145 -7.92 7.61 -0.93
N GLU A 146 -8.04 8.84 -0.43
CA GLU A 146 -8.23 9.15 0.99
C GLU A 146 -9.56 8.56 1.50
N SER A 147 -10.65 8.74 0.74
CA SER A 147 -11.97 8.19 1.09
C SER A 147 -12.01 6.66 1.16
N ILE A 148 -11.22 6.00 0.31
CA ILE A 148 -11.09 4.53 0.25
C ILE A 148 -10.10 4.03 1.33
N GLY A 149 -9.24 4.90 1.86
CA GLY A 149 -8.17 4.54 2.80
C GLY A 149 -7.00 3.81 2.13
N ASP A 150 -6.84 3.93 0.81
CA ASP A 150 -5.77 3.27 0.06
C ASP A 150 -4.50 4.15 0.05
N ARG A 151 -3.69 4.00 1.12
CA ARG A 151 -2.44 4.76 1.32
C ARG A 151 -1.44 4.63 0.16
N PHE A 152 -1.52 3.57 -0.65
CA PHE A 152 -0.63 3.39 -1.79
C PHE A 152 -1.05 4.28 -2.96
N GLU A 153 -2.34 4.26 -3.31
CA GLU A 153 -2.87 5.09 -4.39
C GLU A 153 -2.91 6.59 -4.00
N GLU A 154 -3.10 6.91 -2.71
CA GLU A 154 -2.96 8.28 -2.18
C GLU A 154 -1.57 8.87 -2.47
N LYS A 155 -0.51 8.14 -2.10
CA LYS A 155 0.88 8.56 -2.38
C LYS A 155 1.15 8.71 -3.88
N LYS A 156 0.49 7.91 -4.71
CA LYS A 156 0.64 7.95 -6.16
C LYS A 156 -0.07 9.16 -6.77
N ALA A 157 -1.27 9.49 -6.31
CA ALA A 157 -2.00 10.70 -6.68
C ALA A 157 -1.23 11.96 -6.25
N ALA A 158 -0.74 11.99 -5.00
CA ALA A 158 0.06 13.10 -4.48
C ALA A 158 1.34 13.34 -5.30
N ARG A 159 2.05 12.28 -5.71
CA ARG A 159 3.21 12.38 -6.60
C ARG A 159 2.85 12.96 -7.97
N GLY A 160 1.67 12.61 -8.50
CA GLY A 160 1.15 13.16 -9.75
C GLY A 160 0.95 14.67 -9.70
N LEU A 161 0.71 15.25 -8.52
CA LEU A 161 0.53 16.70 -8.34
C LEU A 161 1.85 17.48 -8.26
N VAL A 162 2.95 16.84 -7.83
CA VAL A 162 4.24 17.53 -7.64
C VAL A 162 4.77 18.11 -8.94
N GLY A 163 4.73 17.34 -10.04
CA GLY A 163 5.22 17.80 -11.34
C GLY A 163 4.48 19.04 -11.86
N PRO A 164 3.15 18.95 -12.07
CA PRO A 164 2.35 20.08 -12.52
C PRO A 164 2.44 21.31 -11.62
N PHE A 165 2.44 21.15 -10.29
CA PHE A 165 2.55 22.27 -9.36
C PHE A 165 3.91 22.99 -9.45
N VAL A 166 5.00 22.24 -9.64
CA VAL A 166 6.35 22.82 -9.84
C VAL A 166 6.46 23.54 -11.18
N ILE A 167 5.77 23.06 -12.22
CA ILE A 167 5.76 23.73 -13.53
C ILE A 167 4.88 25.00 -13.48
N GLU A 168 3.74 24.94 -12.80
CA GLU A 168 2.84 26.08 -12.65
C GLU A 168 3.50 27.23 -11.87
N THR A 169 4.17 26.91 -10.77
CA THR A 169 4.94 27.90 -9.97
C THR A 169 6.14 28.49 -10.70
N ARG A 170 6.62 27.87 -11.79
CA ARG A 170 7.66 28.42 -12.68
C ARG A 170 7.12 29.27 -13.82
N ARG A 171 5.81 29.24 -14.11
CA ARG A 171 5.22 29.94 -15.26
C ARG A 171 4.72 31.37 -14.92
N GLU A 172 4.71 31.75 -13.65
CA GLU A 172 4.49 33.13 -13.21
C GLU A 172 5.87 33.75 -12.85
N PRO A 173 6.27 34.99 -13.25
CA PRO A 173 5.49 36.12 -13.79
C PRO A 173 6.12 36.79 -15.06
N ASP A 174 5.35 37.13 -16.09
CA ASP A 174 5.85 38.02 -17.18
C ASP A 174 4.72 38.74 -17.97
N ASP A 175 3.64 39.18 -17.30
CA ASP A 175 2.59 39.96 -17.98
C ASP A 175 2.17 41.21 -17.19
N LYS A 176 3.18 42.03 -16.83
CA LYS A 176 2.98 43.40 -16.36
C LYS A 176 3.87 44.37 -17.12
N ASN A 177 3.68 44.49 -18.43
CA ASN A 177 4.22 45.64 -19.14
C ASN A 177 3.42 45.96 -20.41
N GLY A 178 2.41 46.81 -20.29
CA GLY A 178 1.68 47.22 -21.49
C GLY A 178 0.46 48.10 -21.33
N GLU A 179 0.35 48.94 -20.30
CA GLU A 179 -0.71 49.96 -20.29
C GLU A 179 -0.32 51.15 -19.39
N ARG A 180 0.56 52.01 -19.91
CA ARG A 180 0.64 53.42 -19.48
C ARG A 180 0.80 54.31 -20.71
N GLY A 181 -0.27 55.02 -21.02
CA GLY A 181 -0.43 55.96 -22.13
C GLY A 181 -1.87 55.82 -22.61
N ILE A 182 -2.72 56.83 -22.64
CA ILE A 182 -2.54 58.28 -22.72
C ILE A 182 -3.83 58.87 -22.12
N GLU A 183 -3.72 59.72 -21.10
CA GLU A 183 -4.82 60.62 -20.70
C GLU A 183 -4.44 62.01 -21.24
N ARG A 184 -5.26 62.54 -22.14
CA ARG A 184 -5.28 63.94 -22.58
C ARG A 184 -6.69 64.46 -22.38
#